data_AF-A0A4Q8QT36-F1
#
_entry.id   AF-A0A4Q8QT36-F1
#
_cell.length_a   1.000
_cell.length_b   1.000
_cell.length_c   1.000
_cell.angle_alpha   90.00
_cell.angle_beta   90.00
_cell.angle_gamma   90.00
#
_symmetry.space_group_name_H-M   'P 1'
#
loop_
_entity.id
_entity.type
_entity.pdbx_description
1 polymer ?
#
loop_
_entity_poly.entity_id
_entity_poly.type
_entity_poly.pdbx_seq_one_letter_code
_entity_poly.pdbx_strand_id
1 'polypeptide(L)'
;MIQLEFTPWNEFHARKKTEEIEGWLKRVAKASEQAFRAGASRQWPGGDARGSAPGEWPMRRSGGLLGSIETEVTSTSMTIGTNMPYSRFLRRGTRPMGGRRKMSDNALQEGMFRARLGRWVEWARF
;
A
#
# COMPACT_ATOMS: atom_id res chain seq x y z
N MET A 1 -28.52 -8.19 60.72
CA MET A 1 -27.54 -7.33 60.01
C MET A 1 -27.28 -8.00 58.67
N ILE A 2 -27.62 -7.35 57.55
CA ILE A 2 -27.47 -7.94 56.21
C ILE A 2 -26.22 -7.32 55.57
N GLN A 3 -25.24 -8.16 55.24
CA GLN A 3 -24.07 -7.75 54.46
C GLN A 3 -24.36 -7.96 52.97
N LEU A 4 -24.26 -6.89 52.19
CA LEU A 4 -24.25 -6.95 50.73
C LEU A 4 -22.79 -7.20 50.29
N GLU A 5 -22.47 -8.42 49.88
CA GLU A 5 -21.21 -8.71 49.20
C GLU A 5 -21.31 -8.27 47.73
N PHE A 6 -20.43 -7.35 47.34
CA PHE A 6 -20.32 -6.89 45.96
C PHE A 6 -19.13 -7.58 45.30
N THR A 7 -19.40 -8.46 44.34
CA THR A 7 -18.35 -9.05 43.50
C THR A 7 -17.96 -8.02 42.44
N PRO A 8 -16.73 -7.49 42.45
CA PRO A 8 -16.29 -6.55 41.42
C PRO A 8 -16.24 -7.23 40.06
N TRP A 9 -16.45 -6.44 39.01
CA TRP A 9 -16.27 -6.92 37.64
C TRP A 9 -14.81 -7.30 37.42
N ASN A 10 -14.57 -8.38 36.67
CA ASN A 10 -13.22 -8.75 36.22
C ASN A 10 -12.59 -7.61 35.42
N GLU A 11 -11.26 -7.52 35.45
CA GLU A 11 -10.52 -6.55 34.63
C GLU A 11 -10.86 -6.71 33.14
N PHE A 12 -11.23 -5.59 32.51
CA PHE A 12 -11.50 -5.55 31.09
C PHE A 12 -10.18 -5.49 30.31
N HIS A 13 -9.87 -6.55 29.55
CA HIS A 13 -8.74 -6.55 28.62
C HIS A 13 -9.23 -6.48 27.17
N ALA A 14 -8.70 -5.54 26.39
CA ALA A 14 -8.93 -5.49 24.96
C ALA A 14 -8.22 -6.67 24.27
N ARG A 15 -8.98 -7.54 23.61
CA ARG A 15 -8.44 -8.63 22.78
C ARG A 15 -8.48 -8.23 21.32
N LYS A 16 -7.33 -8.30 20.66
CA LYS A 16 -7.26 -8.17 19.20
C LYS A 16 -7.89 -9.43 18.58
N LYS A 17 -8.88 -9.25 17.72
CA LYS A 17 -9.46 -10.34 16.92
C LYS A 17 -8.61 -10.53 15.67
N THR A 18 -7.97 -11.69 15.52
CA THR A 18 -7.08 -11.98 14.40
C THR A 18 -7.82 -11.89 13.06
N GLU A 19 -9.08 -12.32 13.02
CA GLU A 19 -9.92 -12.30 11.84
C GLU A 19 -10.22 -10.88 11.36
N GLU A 20 -10.40 -9.94 12.30
CA GLU A 20 -10.59 -8.51 12.00
C GLU A 20 -9.31 -7.88 11.45
N ILE A 21 -8.16 -8.25 12.01
CA ILE A 21 -6.84 -7.80 11.53
C ILE A 21 -6.62 -8.30 10.11
N GLU A 22 -6.80 -9.60 9.88
CA GLU A 22 -6.68 -10.20 8.55
C GLU A 22 -7.65 -9.59 7.54
N GLY A 23 -8.91 -9.43 7.94
CA GLY A 23 -9.93 -8.81 7.11
C GLY A 23 -9.55 -7.37 6.74
N TRP A 24 -9.01 -6.61 7.69
CA TRP A 24 -8.50 -5.27 7.43
C TRP A 24 -7.28 -5.29 6.50
N LEU A 25 -6.28 -6.14 6.74
CA LEU A 25 -5.09 -6.27 5.88
C LEU A 25 -5.47 -6.63 4.43
N LYS A 26 -6.39 -7.57 4.24
CA LYS A 26 -6.91 -7.94 2.90
C LYS A 26 -7.58 -6.76 2.20
N ARG A 27 -8.35 -5.94 2.91
CA ARG A 27 -8.96 -4.71 2.37
C ARG A 27 -7.91 -3.69 1.95
N VAL A 28 -6.90 -3.47 2.80
CA VAL A 28 -5.81 -2.53 2.50
C VAL A 28 -5.00 -3.02 1.31
N ALA A 29 -4.63 -4.29 1.25
CA ALA A 29 -3.89 -4.89 0.14
C ALA A 29 -4.63 -4.72 -1.18
N LYS A 30 -5.93 -5.08 -1.22
CA LYS A 30 -6.78 -4.92 -2.40
C LYS A 30 -6.87 -3.46 -2.87
N ALA A 31 -7.12 -2.53 -1.95
CA ALA A 31 -7.22 -1.11 -2.28
C ALA A 31 -5.90 -0.54 -2.81
N SER A 32 -4.78 -0.96 -2.20
CA SER A 32 -3.44 -0.54 -2.60
C SER A 32 -3.06 -1.12 -3.97
N GLU A 33 -3.39 -2.39 -4.23
CA GLU A 33 -3.14 -3.01 -5.53
C GLU A 33 -3.90 -2.31 -6.64
N GLN A 34 -5.18 -2.01 -6.41
CA GLN A 34 -6.01 -1.25 -7.36
C GLN A 34 -5.43 0.13 -7.62
N ALA A 35 -4.99 0.85 -6.58
CA ALA A 35 -4.34 2.15 -6.73
C ALA A 35 -3.03 2.04 -7.53
N PHE A 36 -2.21 1.02 -7.27
CA PHE A 36 -0.95 0.81 -7.99
C PHE A 36 -1.21 0.51 -9.47
N ARG A 37 -2.11 -0.45 -9.75
CA ARG A 37 -2.48 -0.82 -11.12
C ARG A 37 -3.07 0.36 -11.87
N ALA A 38 -3.97 1.13 -11.24
CA ALA A 38 -4.55 2.31 -11.85
C ALA A 38 -3.48 3.37 -12.17
N GLY A 39 -2.58 3.66 -11.23
CA GLY A 39 -1.47 4.60 -11.45
C GLY A 39 -0.54 4.16 -12.58
N ALA A 40 -0.11 2.90 -12.57
CA ALA A 40 0.79 2.32 -13.58
C ALA A 40 0.11 1.95 -14.91
N SER A 41 -1.21 2.12 -15.04
CA SER A 41 -1.97 1.78 -16.26
C SER A 41 -1.78 2.80 -17.39
N ARG A 42 -1.31 4.02 -17.08
CA ARG A 42 -1.09 5.07 -18.07
C ARG A 42 -0.08 4.62 -19.12
N GLN A 43 -0.59 4.37 -20.32
CA GLN A 43 0.20 3.99 -21.48
C GLN A 43 0.89 5.23 -22.04
N TRP A 44 2.13 5.05 -22.50
CA TRP A 44 2.85 6.06 -23.27
C TRP A 44 2.11 6.32 -24.59
N PRO A 45 1.53 7.53 -24.81
CA PRO A 45 0.98 7.88 -26.11
C PRO A 45 2.14 7.96 -27.11
N GLY A 46 2.11 7.18 -28.18
CA GLY A 46 3.14 7.23 -29.22
C GLY A 46 3.23 8.63 -29.83
N GLY A 47 4.46 9.12 -30.04
CA GLY A 47 4.75 10.46 -30.55
C GLY A 47 4.71 11.54 -29.47
N ASP A 48 5.87 12.13 -29.16
CA ASP A 48 6.06 13.37 -28.39
C ASP A 48 5.62 13.45 -26.91
N ALA A 49 4.99 12.42 -26.35
CA ALA A 49 4.73 12.40 -24.91
C ALA A 49 6.05 12.31 -24.11
N ARG A 50 6.28 13.26 -23.20
CA ARG A 50 7.38 13.17 -22.23
C ARG A 50 7.14 11.97 -21.32
N GLY A 51 8.21 11.25 -20.97
CA GLY A 51 8.08 10.19 -19.99
C GLY A 51 7.64 10.71 -18.65
N SER A 52 7.09 9.80 -17.81
CA SER A 52 6.68 10.12 -16.44
C SER A 52 7.72 11.02 -15.78
N ALA A 53 7.29 12.13 -15.18
CA ALA A 53 8.15 13.05 -14.45
C ALA A 53 8.46 12.52 -13.03
N PRO A 54 9.46 13.08 -12.32
CA PRO A 54 9.65 12.80 -10.90
C PRO A 54 8.34 13.02 -10.11
N GLY A 55 7.99 12.08 -9.25
CA GLY A 55 6.74 12.12 -8.48
C GLY A 55 5.47 11.71 -9.25
N GLU A 56 5.58 11.36 -10.54
CA GLU A 56 4.47 10.76 -11.29
C GLU A 56 4.50 9.23 -11.23
N TRP A 57 3.34 8.63 -11.49
CA TRP A 57 3.26 7.20 -11.76
C TRP A 57 4.06 6.84 -13.02
N PRO A 58 4.76 5.70 -13.04
CA PRO A 58 5.53 5.29 -14.19
C PRO A 58 4.59 5.06 -15.38
N MET A 59 4.90 5.71 -16.50
CA MET A 59 4.23 5.41 -17.75
C MET A 59 4.72 4.07 -18.28
N ARG A 60 3.80 3.25 -18.76
CA ARG A 60 4.15 1.94 -19.33
C ARG A 60 4.39 2.05 -20.83
N ARG A 61 5.55 1.55 -21.29
CA ARG A 61 5.78 1.20 -22.70
C ARG A 61 5.19 -0.17 -23.05
N SER A 62 5.14 -1.10 -22.07
CA SER A 62 4.63 -2.46 -22.22
C SER A 62 3.86 -2.91 -20.97
N GLY A 63 3.14 -4.04 -21.08
CA GLY A 63 2.34 -4.58 -19.96
C GLY A 63 3.14 -5.19 -18.79
N GLY A 64 4.46 -5.35 -18.92
CA GLY A 64 5.28 -6.11 -17.96
C GLY A 64 5.23 -5.59 -16.52
N LEU A 65 5.31 -4.26 -16.33
CA LEU A 65 5.18 -3.67 -15.00
C LEU A 65 3.81 -3.97 -14.39
N LEU A 66 2.73 -3.77 -15.15
CA LEU A 66 1.38 -4.02 -14.66
C LEU A 66 1.16 -5.50 -14.32
N GLY A 67 1.67 -6.41 -15.16
CA GLY A 67 1.58 -7.85 -14.95
C GLY A 67 2.37 -8.33 -13.72
N SER A 68 3.43 -7.62 -13.34
CA SER A 68 4.28 -7.95 -12.19
C SER A 68 3.79 -7.40 -10.84
N ILE A 69 2.74 -6.57 -10.81
CA ILE A 69 2.22 -6.02 -9.56
C ILE A 69 1.50 -7.13 -8.81
N GLU A 70 1.93 -7.36 -7.57
CA GLU A 70 1.42 -8.43 -6.72
C GLU A 70 1.25 -7.94 -5.28
N THR A 71 0.35 -8.60 -4.57
CA THR A 71 0.15 -8.45 -3.14
C THR A 71 0.28 -9.79 -2.44
N GLU A 72 0.89 -9.76 -1.26
CA GLU A 72 1.00 -10.91 -0.36
C GLU A 72 0.42 -10.49 0.99
N VAL A 73 -0.46 -11.33 1.56
CA VAL A 73 -1.13 -11.03 2.83
C VAL A 73 -0.98 -12.22 3.76
N THR A 74 -0.48 -11.96 4.97
CA THR A 74 -0.38 -12.93 6.06
C THR A 74 -1.37 -12.56 7.17
N SER A 75 -1.37 -13.32 8.27
CA SER A 75 -2.20 -13.02 9.45
C SER A 75 -1.86 -11.70 10.14
N THR A 76 -0.65 -11.19 9.93
CA THR A 76 -0.10 -10.04 10.67
C THR A 76 0.50 -8.97 9.78
N SER A 77 0.74 -9.26 8.51
CA SER A 77 1.39 -8.35 7.58
C SER A 77 0.75 -8.37 6.20
N MET A 78 1.03 -7.34 5.42
CA MET A 78 0.80 -7.34 3.99
C MET A 78 1.97 -6.67 3.27
N THR A 79 2.26 -7.16 2.08
CA THR A 79 3.28 -6.63 1.18
C THR A 79 2.63 -6.29 -0.16
N ILE A 80 3.00 -5.15 -0.73
CA ILE A 80 2.64 -4.77 -2.09
C ILE A 80 3.89 -4.34 -2.84
N GLY A 81 4.06 -4.87 -4.05
CA GLY A 81 5.26 -4.63 -4.82
C GLY A 81 5.14 -5.02 -6.27
N THR A 82 6.30 -5.07 -6.91
CA THR A 82 6.48 -5.59 -8.26
C THR A 82 7.79 -6.35 -8.28
N ASN A 83 7.80 -7.50 -8.94
CA ASN A 83 9.01 -8.32 -9.12
C ASN A 83 9.86 -7.87 -10.33
N MET A 84 9.43 -6.83 -11.06
CA MET A 84 10.15 -6.37 -12.24
C MET A 84 11.51 -5.78 -11.85
N PRO A 85 12.64 -6.21 -12.44
CA PRO A 85 13.97 -5.69 -12.11
C PRO A 85 14.09 -4.16 -12.22
N TYR A 86 13.40 -3.59 -13.22
CA TYR A 86 13.40 -2.15 -13.48
C TYR A 86 12.71 -1.33 -12.38
N SER A 87 11.86 -1.95 -11.55
CA SER A 87 11.11 -1.28 -10.47
C SER A 87 12.02 -0.61 -9.43
N ARG A 88 13.22 -1.15 -9.20
CA ARG A 88 14.22 -0.56 -8.30
C ARG A 88 14.65 0.83 -8.77
N PHE A 89 14.81 1.03 -10.08
CA PHE A 89 15.20 2.32 -10.65
C PHE A 89 14.04 3.31 -10.62
N LEU A 90 12.80 2.84 -10.85
CA LEU A 90 11.60 3.65 -10.68
C LEU A 90 11.47 4.15 -9.22
N ARG A 91 11.70 3.26 -8.25
CA ARG A 91 11.57 3.57 -6.82
C ARG A 91 12.69 4.47 -6.28
N ARG A 92 13.94 4.27 -6.70
CA ARG A 92 15.07 5.06 -6.18
C ARG A 92 15.36 6.31 -7.01
N GLY A 93 14.90 6.33 -8.26
CA GLY A 93 15.42 7.26 -9.26
C GLY A 93 16.84 6.89 -9.67
N THR A 94 17.26 7.47 -10.79
CA THR A 94 18.65 7.43 -11.27
C THR A 94 19.02 8.81 -11.79
N ARG A 95 20.33 9.09 -11.89
CA ARG A 95 20.87 10.34 -12.45
C ARG A 95 20.19 10.73 -13.79
N PRO A 96 20.02 9.83 -14.77
CA PRO A 96 19.31 10.14 -16.01
C PRO A 96 17.77 10.23 -15.90
N MET A 97 17.14 9.62 -14.88
CA MET A 97 15.67 9.69 -14.70
C MET A 97 15.18 10.96 -13.98
N GLY A 98 16.10 11.77 -13.46
CA GLY A 98 15.78 13.03 -12.77
C GLY A 98 15.05 12.89 -11.44
N GLY A 99 14.81 11.66 -10.95
CA GLY A 99 14.21 11.42 -9.65
C GLY A 99 13.33 10.16 -9.56
N ARG A 100 12.77 9.95 -8.37
CA ARG A 100 11.88 8.83 -8.02
C ARG A 100 10.51 8.95 -8.71
N ARG A 101 9.92 7.81 -9.05
CA ARG A 101 8.53 7.67 -9.51
C ARG A 101 7.64 7.14 -8.39
N LYS A 102 6.33 7.38 -8.48
CA LYS A 102 5.35 6.79 -7.56
C LYS A 102 5.35 5.27 -7.69
N MET A 103 5.38 4.56 -6.56
CA MET A 103 5.45 3.10 -6.50
C MET A 103 4.56 2.57 -5.37
N SER A 104 4.92 1.42 -4.77
CA SER A 104 4.09 0.72 -3.79
C SER A 104 3.77 1.49 -2.51
N ASP A 105 4.63 2.39 -2.06
CA ASP A 105 4.37 3.28 -0.92
C ASP A 105 3.28 4.32 -1.23
N ASN A 106 3.36 4.94 -2.41
CA ASN A 106 2.30 5.84 -2.87
C ASN A 106 1.00 5.08 -3.12
N ALA A 107 1.08 3.83 -3.60
CA ALA A 107 -0.08 2.98 -3.80
C ALA A 107 -0.80 2.68 -2.49
N LEU A 108 -0.01 2.40 -1.45
CA LEU A 108 -0.52 2.15 -0.12
C LEU A 108 -1.20 3.38 0.48
N GLN A 109 -0.55 4.55 0.39
CA GLN A 109 -1.12 5.81 0.82
C GLN A 109 -2.42 6.15 0.07
N GLU A 110 -2.42 6.09 -1.26
CA GLU A 110 -3.59 6.39 -2.08
C GLU A 110 -4.71 5.36 -1.88
N GLY A 111 -4.39 4.07 -1.74
CA GLY A 111 -5.33 2.99 -1.51
C GLY A 111 -6.05 3.12 -0.16
N MET A 112 -5.29 3.35 0.91
CA MET A 112 -5.86 3.57 2.26
C MET A 112 -6.76 4.80 2.30
N PHE A 113 -6.34 5.90 1.65
CA PHE A 113 -7.13 7.12 1.57
C PHE A 113 -8.45 6.89 0.83
N ARG A 114 -8.41 6.31 -0.37
CA ARG A 114 -9.61 6.06 -1.20
C ARG A 114 -10.60 5.12 -0.53
N ALA A 115 -10.09 4.07 0.12
CA ALA A 115 -10.93 3.08 0.80
C ALA A 115 -11.35 3.49 2.22
N ARG A 116 -10.93 4.68 2.70
CA ARG A 116 -11.22 5.19 4.06
C ARG A 116 -10.80 4.21 5.17
N LEU A 117 -9.66 3.52 4.99
CA LEU A 117 -9.18 2.45 5.89
C LEU A 117 -8.31 2.94 7.06
N GLY A 118 -8.37 4.23 7.36
CA GLY A 118 -7.57 4.89 8.40
C GLY A 118 -6.51 5.82 7.83
N ARG A 119 -5.57 6.24 8.69
CA ARG A 119 -4.46 7.12 8.30
C ARG A 119 -3.21 6.29 8.01
N TRP A 120 -2.55 6.60 6.90
CA TRP A 120 -1.20 6.11 6.63
C TRP A 120 -0.22 6.81 7.58
N VAL A 121 0.67 6.04 8.20
CA VAL A 121 1.76 6.57 9.04
C VAL A 121 3.06 5.98 8.51
N GLU A 122 3.89 6.83 7.93
CA GLU A 122 5.28 6.47 7.63
C GLU A 122 6.11 6.72 8.88
N TRP A 123 6.67 5.67 9.47
CA TRP A 123 7.74 5.84 10.44
C TRP A 123 8.96 6.28 9.64
N ALA A 124 9.31 7.57 9.75
CA ALA A 124 10.52 8.10 9.15
C ALA A 124 11.68 7.18 9.52
N ARG A 125 12.32 6.58 8.50
CA ARG A 125 13.56 5.86 8.72
C ARG A 125 14.61 6.90 9.12
N PHE A 126 14.98 6.89 10.40
CA PHE A 126 16.19 7.55 10.87
C PHE A 126 17.41 7.04 10.10
#